data_AF-A0A944N5H9-F1
#
_entry.id   AF-A0A944N5H9-F1
#
_cell.length_a   1.000
_cell.length_b   1.000
_cell.length_c   1.000
_cell.angle_alpha   90.00
_cell.angle_beta   90.00
_cell.angle_gamma   90.00
#
_symmetry.space_group_name_H-M   'P 1'
#
loop_
_entity.id
_entity.type
_entity.pdbx_description
1 polymer ?
#
loop_
_entity_poly.entity_id
_entity_poly.type
_entity_poly.pdbx_seq_one_letter_code
_entity_poly.pdbx_strand_id
1 'polypeptide(L)'
;MERSIIHMILHFLVPFMVAKTAWKENWLRPFLIMVLTMAVDLDHLLADPIFDPNRCGLGFHPLHSWLAIAVYFALLFSPRFRIPALGLLIHMFLDGTDCLWMLWM
;
A
#
# COMPACT_ATOMS: atom_id res chain seq x y z
N MET A 1 7.41 -4.20 17.49
CA MET A 1 5.97 -4.50 17.69
C MET A 1 5.12 -3.25 17.53
N GLU A 2 5.43 -2.14 18.20
CA GLU A 2 4.65 -0.88 18.08
C GLU A 2 4.60 -0.34 16.65
N ARG A 3 5.76 -0.27 15.96
CA ARG A 3 5.88 0.17 14.56
C ARG A 3 4.94 -0.59 13.62
N SER A 4 5.01 -1.92 13.65
CA SER A 4 4.19 -2.82 12.81
C SER A 4 2.69 -2.67 13.06
N ILE A 5 2.28 -2.43 14.32
CA ILE A 5 0.86 -2.18 14.65
C ILE A 5 0.41 -0.85 14.03
N ILE A 6 1.20 0.22 14.20
CA ILE A 6 0.88 1.54 13.63
C ILE A 6 0.82 1.44 12.10
N HIS A 7 1.80 0.81 11.48
CA HIS A 7 1.87 0.58 10.04
C HIS A 7 0.64 -0.17 9.51
N MET A 8 0.23 -1.24 10.19
CA MET A 8 -0.99 -1.98 9.83
C MET A 8 -2.24 -1.11 9.97
N ILE A 9 -2.37 -0.34 11.05
CA ILE A 9 -3.52 0.57 11.24
C ILE A 9 -3.58 1.61 10.11
N LEU A 10 -2.44 2.17 9.69
CA LEU A 10 -2.39 3.17 8.63
C LEU A 10 -2.89 2.62 7.29
N HIS A 11 -2.61 1.34 6.98
CA HIS A 11 -3.08 0.67 5.78
C HIS A 11 -4.60 0.56 5.67
N PHE A 12 -5.34 0.66 6.79
CA PHE A 12 -6.80 0.78 6.76
C PHE A 12 -7.28 2.23 6.93
N LEU A 13 -6.64 2.99 7.83
CA LEU A 13 -7.07 4.33 8.18
C LEU A 13 -6.90 5.32 7.02
N VAL A 14 -5.77 5.27 6.30
CA VAL A 14 -5.50 6.20 5.19
C VAL A 14 -6.44 5.95 4.01
N PRO A 15 -6.65 4.71 3.52
CA PRO A 15 -7.69 4.44 2.52
C PRO A 15 -9.09 4.86 2.97
N PHE A 16 -9.43 4.68 4.26
CA PHE A 16 -10.71 5.15 4.80
C PHE A 16 -10.84 6.67 4.69
N MET A 17 -9.83 7.43 5.14
CA MET A 17 -9.86 8.89 5.07
C MET A 17 -9.92 9.39 3.62
N VAL A 18 -9.13 8.80 2.71
CA VAL A 18 -9.14 9.14 1.28
C VAL A 18 -10.51 8.84 0.66
N ALA A 19 -11.06 7.65 0.91
CA ALA A 19 -12.39 7.29 0.40
C ALA A 19 -13.48 8.22 0.93
N LYS A 20 -13.46 8.52 2.23
CA LYS A 20 -14.48 9.33 2.89
C LYS A 20 -14.46 10.79 2.41
N THR A 21 -13.27 11.34 2.19
CA THR A 21 -13.11 12.72 1.72
C THR A 21 -13.43 12.87 0.23
N ALA A 22 -12.97 11.94 -0.63
CA ALA A 22 -13.13 12.06 -2.08
C ALA A 22 -14.49 11.54 -2.61
N TRP A 23 -15.14 10.57 -1.95
CA TRP A 23 -16.43 9.98 -2.40
C TRP A 23 -17.61 10.22 -1.45
N LYS A 24 -17.38 10.88 -0.30
CA LYS A 24 -18.41 11.36 0.66
C LYS A 24 -19.41 10.29 1.11
N GLU A 25 -20.58 10.21 0.47
CA GLU A 25 -21.65 9.26 0.78
C GLU A 25 -21.39 7.88 0.15
N ASN A 26 -20.76 7.83 -1.02
CA ASN A 26 -20.46 6.60 -1.75
C ASN A 26 -19.05 6.06 -1.43
N TRP A 27 -18.53 6.35 -0.24
CA TRP A 27 -17.16 6.06 0.19
C TRP A 27 -16.87 4.57 0.41
N LEU A 28 -17.88 3.76 0.73
CA LEU A 28 -17.67 2.37 1.13
C LEU A 28 -17.04 1.54 0.00
N ARG A 29 -17.52 1.70 -1.23
CA ARG A 29 -16.99 0.98 -2.40
C ARG A 29 -15.52 1.29 -2.68
N PRO A 30 -15.08 2.56 -2.84
CA PRO A 30 -13.67 2.88 -3.06
C PRO A 30 -12.79 2.49 -1.88
N PHE A 31 -13.28 2.64 -0.64
CA PHE A 31 -12.58 2.15 0.55
C PHE A 31 -12.29 0.65 0.47
N LEU A 32 -13.30 -0.18 0.22
CA LEU A 32 -13.13 -1.63 0.12
C LEU A 32 -12.19 -2.00 -1.03
N ILE A 33 -12.27 -1.33 -2.17
CA ILE A 33 -11.35 -1.57 -3.30
C ILE A 33 -9.91 -1.24 -2.90
N MET A 34 -9.66 -0.11 -2.24
CA MET A 34 -8.31 0.27 -1.79
C MET A 34 -7.79 -0.64 -0.67
N VAL A 35 -8.63 -1.14 0.22
CA VAL A 35 -8.20 -2.12 1.22
C VAL A 35 -7.88 -3.47 0.58
N LEU A 36 -8.65 -3.88 -0.44
CA LEU A 36 -8.37 -5.11 -1.18
C LEU A 36 -7.00 -5.09 -1.89
N THR A 37 -6.40 -3.92 -2.13
CA THR A 37 -5.05 -3.86 -2.71
C THR A 37 -3.95 -4.29 -1.74
N MET A 38 -4.24 -4.46 -0.45
CA MET A 38 -3.31 -5.13 0.49
C MET A 38 -2.92 -6.54 0.03
N ALA A 39 -3.71 -7.15 -0.87
CA ALA A 39 -3.33 -8.40 -1.53
C ALA A 39 -2.00 -8.31 -2.32
N VAL A 40 -1.47 -7.09 -2.56
CA VAL A 40 -0.14 -6.90 -3.14
C VAL A 40 0.96 -7.53 -2.27
N ASP A 41 0.78 -7.55 -0.95
CA ASP A 41 1.72 -8.16 0.02
C ASP A 41 1.83 -9.67 -0.11
N LEU A 42 0.98 -10.33 -0.90
CA LEU A 42 1.13 -11.76 -1.18
C LEU A 42 2.47 -12.05 -1.90
N ASP A 43 3.14 -11.04 -2.47
CA ASP A 43 4.49 -11.19 -3.00
C ASP A 43 5.57 -11.39 -1.92
N HIS A 44 5.26 -11.16 -0.64
CA HIS A 44 6.12 -11.51 0.49
C HIS A 44 6.32 -13.02 0.62
N LEU A 45 5.37 -13.83 0.14
CA LEU A 45 5.49 -15.28 0.10
C LEU A 45 6.66 -15.75 -0.79
N LEU A 46 7.20 -14.87 -1.63
CA LEU A 46 8.35 -15.14 -2.49
C LEU A 46 9.70 -14.85 -1.82
N ALA A 47 9.70 -14.33 -0.59
CA ALA A 47 10.91 -13.99 0.14
C ALA A 47 11.35 -15.08 1.12
N ASP A 48 12.64 -15.13 1.41
CA ASP A 48 13.23 -15.94 2.48
C ASP A 48 14.08 -15.04 3.40
N PRO A 49 13.72 -14.90 4.69
CA PRO A 49 12.49 -15.40 5.32
C PRO A 49 11.24 -14.66 4.81
N ILE A 50 10.09 -15.34 4.83
CA ILE A 50 8.79 -14.78 4.38
C ILE A 50 8.48 -13.48 5.13
N PHE A 51 8.65 -13.48 6.46
CA PHE A 51 8.45 -12.30 7.31
C PHE A 51 9.76 -11.91 8.00
N ASP A 52 10.19 -10.67 7.79
CA ASP A 52 11.31 -10.05 8.49
C ASP A 52 10.89 -8.63 8.91
N PRO A 53 10.76 -8.34 10.22
CA PRO A 53 10.33 -7.03 10.71
C PRO A 53 11.37 -5.92 10.47
N ASN A 54 12.59 -6.25 10.06
CA ASN A 54 13.66 -5.28 9.81
C ASN A 54 13.97 -5.11 8.32
N ARG A 55 13.19 -5.74 7.43
CA ARG A 55 13.37 -5.62 5.97
C ARG A 55 12.46 -4.54 5.40
N CYS A 56 13.06 -3.62 4.64
CA CYS A 56 12.29 -2.75 3.76
C CYS A 56 11.79 -3.54 2.54
N GLY A 57 10.47 -3.59 2.34
CA GLY A 57 9.83 -4.32 1.24
C GLY A 57 9.95 -3.63 -0.13
N LEU A 58 10.07 -2.29 -0.14
CA LEU A 58 10.21 -1.50 -1.36
C LEU A 58 11.49 -1.83 -2.12
N GLY A 59 11.35 -2.11 -3.42
CA GLY A 59 12.45 -2.53 -4.28
C GLY A 59 12.95 -3.96 -4.04
N PHE A 60 12.51 -4.61 -2.96
CA PHE A 60 12.87 -5.99 -2.63
C PHE A 60 11.86 -6.99 -3.21
N HIS A 61 10.56 -6.76 -3.00
CA HIS A 61 9.53 -7.67 -3.51
C HIS A 61 9.08 -7.30 -4.94
N PRO A 62 8.67 -8.27 -5.78
CA PRO A 62 8.35 -8.01 -7.19
C PRO A 62 7.25 -6.95 -7.42
N LEU A 63 6.17 -6.97 -6.64
CA LEU A 63 5.07 -6.01 -6.75
C LEU A 63 5.35 -4.70 -6.02
N HIS A 64 6.37 -4.69 -5.15
CA HIS A 64 6.92 -3.50 -4.50
C HIS A 64 8.12 -2.91 -5.26
N SER A 65 8.40 -3.40 -6.48
CA SER A 65 9.51 -2.91 -7.30
C SER A 65 9.24 -1.52 -7.89
N TRP A 66 10.29 -0.77 -8.19
CA TRP A 66 10.16 0.56 -8.81
C TRP A 66 9.41 0.53 -10.15
N LEU A 67 9.57 -0.56 -10.91
CA LEU A 67 8.82 -0.77 -12.15
C LEU A 67 7.33 -0.97 -11.88
N ALA A 68 6.96 -1.79 -10.88
CA ALA A 68 5.57 -1.99 -10.49
C ALA A 68 4.92 -0.67 -10.03
N ILE A 69 5.63 0.10 -9.21
CA ILE A 69 5.16 1.42 -8.73
C ILE A 69 4.93 2.38 -9.91
N ALA A 70 5.85 2.43 -10.89
CA ALA A 70 5.67 3.24 -12.10
C ALA A 70 4.44 2.82 -12.89
N VAL A 71 4.16 1.51 -13.00
CA VAL A 71 2.93 0.99 -13.61
C VAL A 71 1.70 1.44 -12.82
N TYR A 72 1.72 1.42 -11.49
CA TYR A 72 0.60 1.89 -10.67
C TYR A 72 0.32 3.39 -10.90
N PHE A 73 1.35 4.22 -11.01
CA PHE A 73 1.20 5.62 -11.45
C PHE A 73 0.58 5.74 -12.83
N ALA A 74 1.00 4.93 -13.80
CA ALA A 74 0.40 4.92 -15.14
C ALA A 74 -1.08 4.52 -15.12
N LEU A 75 -1.47 3.58 -14.25
CA LEU A 75 -2.86 3.13 -14.11
C LEU A 75 -3.81 4.21 -13.57
N LEU A 76 -3.32 5.24 -12.87
CA LEU A 76 -4.15 6.37 -12.42
C LEU A 76 -4.83 7.11 -13.58
N PHE A 77 -4.19 7.13 -14.75
CA PHE A 77 -4.72 7.80 -15.95
C PHE A 77 -5.88 7.02 -16.58
N SER A 78 -6.04 5.73 -16.24
CA SER A 78 -7.17 4.92 -16.71
C SER A 78 -8.36 5.00 -15.75
N PRO A 79 -9.54 5.50 -16.17
CA PRO A 79 -10.72 5.59 -15.30
C PRO A 79 -11.14 4.23 -14.70
N ARG A 80 -10.90 3.13 -15.43
CA ARG A 80 -11.21 1.77 -14.98
C ARG A 80 -10.34 1.32 -13.81
N PHE A 81 -9.08 1.73 -13.79
CA PHE A 81 -8.09 1.26 -12.80
C PHE A 81 -7.73 2.31 -11.76
N ARG A 82 -8.29 3.52 -11.83
CA ARG A 82 -7.92 4.64 -10.96
C ARG A 82 -8.04 4.34 -9.47
N ILE A 83 -9.12 3.68 -9.01
CA ILE A 83 -9.32 3.39 -7.59
C ILE A 83 -8.34 2.30 -7.11
N PRO A 84 -8.20 1.13 -7.78
CA PRO A 84 -7.15 0.17 -7.44
C PRO A 84 -5.74 0.77 -7.49
N ALA A 85 -5.43 1.58 -8.51
CA ALA A 85 -4.13 2.24 -8.63
C ALA A 85 -3.87 3.20 -7.45
N LEU A 86 -4.89 3.95 -7.03
CA LEU A 86 -4.79 4.81 -5.85
C LEU A 86 -4.54 3.98 -4.57
N GLY A 87 -5.23 2.85 -4.40
CA GLY A 87 -5.00 1.94 -3.28
C GLY A 87 -3.58 1.40 -3.24
N LEU A 88 -3.07 0.91 -4.38
CA LEU A 88 -1.70 0.44 -4.54
C LEU A 88 -0.68 1.54 -4.24
N LEU A 89 -0.89 2.77 -4.71
CA LEU A 89 0.04 3.86 -4.46
C LEU A 89 0.02 4.33 -2.99
N ILE A 90 -1.15 4.31 -2.33
CA ILE A 90 -1.26 4.57 -0.89
C ILE A 90 -0.48 3.50 -0.12
N HIS A 91 -0.65 2.23 -0.48
CA HIS A 91 0.09 1.10 0.11
C HIS A 91 1.60 1.30 0.00
N MET A 92 2.11 1.51 -1.22
CA MET A 92 3.54 1.74 -1.47
C MET A 92 4.08 2.97 -0.72
N PHE A 93 3.26 4.02 -0.59
CA PHE A 93 3.62 5.20 0.20
C PHE A 93 3.78 4.86 1.68
N LEU A 94 2.85 4.09 2.26
CA LEU A 94 2.90 3.70 3.67
C LEU A 94 4.05 2.73 3.96
N ASP A 95 4.34 1.80 3.06
CA ASP A 95 5.55 0.97 3.12
C ASP A 95 6.81 1.82 3.08
N GLY A 96 6.83 2.84 2.23
CA GLY A 96 7.90 3.84 2.19
C GLY A 96 8.08 4.55 3.52
N THR A 97 7.00 4.91 4.20
CA THR A 97 7.10 5.52 5.53
C THR A 97 7.63 4.57 6.59
N ASP A 98 7.30 3.27 6.54
CA ASP A 98 7.86 2.26 7.45
C ASP A 98 9.35 2.02 7.18
N CYS A 99 9.74 1.94 5.90
CA CYS A 99 11.13 1.88 5.49
C CYS A 99 11.94 3.08 5.96
N LEU A 100 11.39 4.29 5.83
CA LEU A 100 12.03 5.48 6.36
C LEU A 100 12.14 5.40 7.88
N TRP A 101 11.07 5.01 8.59
CA TRP A 101 11.11 4.85 10.05
C TRP A 101 12.27 3.92 10.48
N MET A 102 12.47 2.79 9.78
CA MET A 102 13.59 1.87 10.04
C MET A 102 14.98 2.50 9.84
N LEU A 103 15.13 3.50 8.99
CA LEU A 103 16.41 4.17 8.75
C LEU A 103 16.75 5.23 9.82
N TRP A 104 15.74 5.78 10.51
CA TRP A 104 15.90 6.88 11.46
C TRP A 104 15.84 6.44 12.95
N MET A 105 15.68 5.14 13.22
CA MET A 105 15.74 4.54 14.57
C MET A 105 16.87 3.52 14.66
#